data_AF-A0A6I8SEM6-F1
#
_entry.id   AF-A0A6I8SEM6-F1
#
_cell.length_a   1.000
_cell.length_b   1.000
_cell.length_c   1.000
_cell.angle_alpha   90.00
_cell.angle_beta   90.00
_cell.angle_gamma   90.00
#
_symmetry.space_group_name_H-M   'P 1'
#
loop_
_entity.id
_entity.type
_entity.pdbx_description
1 polymer ?
#
loop_
_entity_poly.entity_id
_entity_poly.type
_entity_poly.pdbx_seq_one_letter_code
_entity_poly.pdbx_strand_id
1 'polypeptide(L)'
;MAERCTPCSAFIPLLLTSLLFLCDAQSTPGQGGSHSCYGGFDLYFVLDKSGSVLHHWSEIFYFVEHLAQRFIGPQLRMSFIVFSTRGSTLMRLTEDREQIRQGLEELRKVLPGGDTYMHEGIERASEQIYHESIKGYRTASVIIALTDGELHEDLFYYAEREANRSRELGAQVYCVGVKDFNETQLARIADSKDHVFPVNGGFEALQDIIGSILKMSCIEILAAEPSSICAGESFQVVVRGNGFRYARNVDRVLCSFKINETSPLNKKPLVVEDTYLLCPAPVLYEVGMEAALQVSMNDGLNFISSSVIITSTHCADGTILAIALLILFLLLLLALMWWFWPLCCTVIIKAPPPPPEEDSEWANFISFSVMMSYSEVSEQTGGHKNLMEGPWASCWTALS
;
A
#
# COMPACT_ATOMS: atom_id res chain seq x y z
N MET A 1 -68.28 10.77 40.61
CA MET A 1 -68.06 10.86 39.15
C MET A 1 -68.01 12.34 38.79
N ALA A 2 -66.94 12.78 38.15
CA ALA A 2 -66.89 13.87 37.15
C ALA A 2 -65.41 14.13 36.81
N GLU A 3 -65.03 13.90 35.56
CA GLU A 3 -63.73 14.32 35.03
C GLU A 3 -63.80 15.81 34.64
N ARG A 4 -62.68 16.53 34.76
CA ARG A 4 -61.97 17.14 33.62
C ARG A 4 -60.85 18.07 34.07
N CYS A 5 -59.70 17.92 33.43
CA CYS A 5 -59.00 19.02 32.77
C CYS A 5 -58.18 18.45 31.59
N THR A 6 -58.23 19.13 30.46
CA THR A 6 -57.54 18.75 29.20
C THR A 6 -56.46 19.80 28.86
N PRO A 7 -55.85 19.75 27.67
CA PRO A 7 -54.50 19.29 27.43
C PRO A 7 -53.46 20.42 27.40
N CYS A 8 -52.17 20.09 27.40
CA CYS A 8 -51.17 20.99 26.83
C CYS A 8 -50.08 20.21 26.08
N SER A 9 -49.69 20.75 24.92
CA SER A 9 -48.84 20.13 23.93
C SER A 9 -47.37 20.50 24.08
N ALA A 10 -46.50 19.57 23.66
CA ALA A 10 -45.13 19.80 23.17
C ALA A 10 -44.13 20.53 24.08
N PHE A 11 -43.05 19.83 24.45
CA PHE A 11 -41.69 20.33 24.19
C PHE A 11 -40.74 19.15 23.92
N ILE A 12 -40.05 19.21 22.78
CA ILE A 12 -39.05 18.22 22.34
C ILE A 12 -37.66 18.75 22.75
N PRO A 13 -36.82 17.95 23.42
CA PRO A 13 -35.38 18.16 23.40
C PRO A 13 -34.77 17.38 22.22
N LEU A 14 -34.20 18.09 21.24
CA LEU A 14 -33.28 17.47 20.29
C LEU A 14 -32.02 17.02 21.03
N LEU A 15 -31.60 15.76 20.86
CA LEU A 15 -30.17 15.40 20.81
C LEU A 15 -29.96 13.98 20.28
N LEU A 16 -29.90 13.84 18.95
CA LEU A 16 -29.27 12.69 18.31
C LEU A 16 -28.57 13.13 17.02
N THR A 17 -27.25 12.86 17.00
CA THR A 17 -26.42 12.52 15.82
C THR A 17 -26.63 13.33 14.54
N SER A 18 -25.87 14.40 14.31
CA SER A 18 -24.50 14.37 13.74
C SER A 18 -24.41 13.93 12.26
N LEU A 19 -24.31 14.92 11.38
CA LEU A 19 -23.69 14.89 10.05
C LEU A 19 -23.86 13.60 9.22
N LEU A 20 -24.96 13.50 8.48
CA LEU A 20 -24.93 12.89 7.14
C LEU A 20 -24.53 13.96 6.12
N PHE A 21 -23.23 14.25 6.04
CA PHE A 21 -22.70 14.86 4.82
C PHE A 21 -22.72 13.80 3.72
N LEU A 22 -23.62 13.97 2.76
CA LEU A 22 -23.45 13.38 1.44
C LEU A 22 -22.20 14.03 0.82
N CYS A 23 -21.05 13.37 0.97
CA CYS A 23 -19.95 13.55 0.04
C CYS A 23 -20.42 13.02 -1.31
N ASP A 24 -20.99 13.91 -2.13
CA ASP A 24 -21.09 13.67 -3.57
C ASP A 24 -19.67 13.70 -4.12
N ALA A 25 -19.00 12.54 -4.03
CA ALA A 25 -17.66 12.33 -4.51
C ALA A 25 -17.73 12.25 -6.05
N GLN A 26 -17.97 13.42 -6.65
CA GLN A 26 -17.83 13.60 -8.09
C GLN A 26 -16.35 13.47 -8.41
N SER A 27 -15.94 12.23 -8.66
CA SER A 27 -14.66 11.89 -9.24
C SER A 27 -14.62 12.49 -10.65
N THR A 28 -14.17 13.73 -10.72
CA THR A 28 -13.49 14.21 -11.91
C THR A 28 -12.44 13.15 -12.24
N PRO A 29 -12.44 12.56 -13.45
CA PRO A 29 -11.31 11.79 -13.89
C PRO A 29 -10.17 12.79 -14.02
N GLY A 30 -9.35 12.88 -12.97
CA GLY A 30 -8.16 13.69 -12.97
C GLY A 30 -7.39 13.34 -14.23
N GLN A 31 -7.12 14.35 -15.06
CA GLN A 31 -6.27 14.17 -16.23
C GLN A 31 -5.04 13.41 -15.79
N GLY A 32 -4.75 12.31 -16.48
CA GLY A 32 -3.61 11.45 -16.16
C GLY A 32 -2.33 12.28 -16.21
N GLY A 33 -1.94 12.83 -15.07
CA GLY A 33 -0.62 13.37 -14.85
C GLY A 33 0.32 12.24 -15.15
N SER A 34 1.18 12.43 -16.15
CA SER A 34 2.22 11.48 -16.49
C SER A 34 3.24 11.46 -15.35
N HIS A 35 2.91 10.74 -14.28
CA HIS A 35 3.83 10.38 -13.22
C HIS A 35 4.87 9.48 -13.89
N SER A 36 5.99 10.08 -14.25
CA SER A 36 7.15 9.39 -14.81
C SER A 36 7.81 8.59 -13.69
N CYS A 37 7.27 7.41 -13.39
CA CYS A 37 7.94 6.44 -12.56
C CYS A 37 9.23 6.01 -13.29
N TYR A 38 10.34 6.08 -12.57
CA TYR A 38 11.64 5.58 -13.04
C TYR A 38 12.12 4.52 -12.05
N GLY A 39 11.47 3.36 -12.06
CA GLY A 39 12.09 2.17 -11.46
C GLY A 39 13.37 1.82 -12.22
N GLY A 40 14.43 1.42 -11.51
CA GLY A 40 15.67 0.98 -12.14
C GLY A 40 15.53 -0.35 -12.87
N PHE A 41 15.91 -0.39 -14.15
CA PHE A 41 15.87 -1.59 -14.98
C PHE A 41 17.09 -1.71 -15.91
N ASP A 42 17.37 -2.96 -16.26
CA ASP A 42 18.55 -3.37 -17.01
C ASP A 42 18.15 -3.86 -18.41
N LEU A 43 18.56 -3.12 -19.43
CA LEU A 43 18.32 -3.46 -20.84
C LEU A 43 19.50 -4.24 -21.44
N TYR A 44 19.24 -5.44 -21.92
CA TYR A 44 20.23 -6.26 -22.63
C TYR A 44 19.84 -6.37 -24.11
N PHE A 45 20.52 -5.61 -24.97
CA PHE A 45 20.34 -5.73 -26.40
C PHE A 45 21.16 -6.91 -26.93
N VAL A 46 20.49 -7.88 -27.56
CA VAL A 46 21.12 -9.07 -28.15
C VAL A 46 20.94 -8.98 -29.66
N LEU A 47 22.01 -8.56 -30.35
CA LEU A 47 21.94 -8.06 -31.72
C LEU A 47 22.52 -9.07 -32.71
N ASP A 48 21.70 -9.49 -33.66
CA ASP A 48 22.14 -10.32 -34.78
C ASP A 48 23.04 -9.53 -35.72
N LYS A 49 24.26 -10.03 -35.92
CA LYS A 49 25.20 -9.55 -36.93
C LYS A 49 25.71 -10.71 -37.80
N SER A 50 24.85 -11.70 -38.05
CA SER A 50 25.08 -12.79 -39.00
C SER A 50 25.11 -12.29 -40.46
N GLY A 51 25.34 -13.18 -41.41
CA GLY A 51 25.35 -12.86 -42.84
C GLY A 51 23.97 -12.53 -43.43
N SER A 52 22.87 -13.04 -42.85
CA SER A 52 21.51 -12.85 -43.40
C SER A 52 21.02 -11.41 -43.21
N VAL A 53 21.41 -10.75 -42.12
CA VAL A 53 21.09 -9.35 -41.79
C VAL A 53 22.05 -8.31 -42.41
N LEU A 54 22.97 -8.70 -43.31
CA LEU A 54 24.02 -7.83 -43.85
C LEU A 54 23.51 -6.50 -44.44
N HIS A 55 22.39 -6.54 -45.16
CA HIS A 55 21.77 -5.35 -45.77
C HIS A 55 20.77 -4.63 -44.86
N HIS A 56 20.49 -5.18 -43.67
CA HIS A 56 19.51 -4.66 -42.71
C HIS A 56 20.17 -4.20 -41.38
N TRP A 57 21.49 -4.32 -41.22
CA TRP A 57 22.19 -3.88 -40.01
C TRP A 57 21.96 -2.41 -39.64
N SER A 58 21.74 -1.54 -40.62
CA SER A 58 21.34 -0.14 -40.37
C SER A 58 20.01 -0.04 -39.62
N GLU A 59 19.03 -0.89 -39.90
CA GLU A 59 17.74 -0.91 -39.20
C GLU A 59 17.92 -1.34 -37.74
N ILE A 60 18.70 -2.40 -37.51
CA ILE A 60 19.07 -2.89 -36.17
C ILE A 60 19.80 -1.78 -35.39
N PHE A 61 20.83 -1.17 -35.99
CA PHE A 61 21.59 -0.08 -35.37
C PHE A 61 20.69 1.11 -35.01
N TYR A 62 19.87 1.60 -35.96
CA TYR A 62 19.00 2.74 -35.71
C TYR A 62 17.94 2.43 -34.66
N PHE A 63 17.37 1.22 -34.61
CA PHE A 63 16.44 0.83 -33.56
C PHE A 63 17.09 0.97 -32.16
N VAL A 64 18.30 0.43 -31.99
CA VAL A 64 19.05 0.52 -30.73
C VAL A 64 19.42 1.95 -30.38
N GLU A 65 19.87 2.75 -31.36
CA GLU A 65 20.22 4.16 -31.17
C GLU A 65 19.01 4.99 -30.71
N HIS A 66 17.85 4.86 -31.36
CA HIS A 66 16.63 5.57 -30.97
C HIS A 66 16.12 5.13 -29.59
N LEU A 67 16.20 3.83 -29.26
CA LEU A 67 15.77 3.34 -27.94
C LEU A 67 16.70 3.87 -26.83
N ALA A 68 18.02 3.80 -27.03
CA ALA A 68 19.01 4.32 -26.09
C ALA A 68 18.91 5.84 -25.86
N GLN A 69 18.61 6.61 -26.92
CA GLN A 69 18.38 8.06 -26.83
C GLN A 69 17.06 8.41 -26.11
N ARG A 70 16.01 7.60 -26.27
CA ARG A 70 14.71 7.85 -25.64
C ARG A 70 14.72 7.58 -24.13
N PHE A 71 15.56 6.64 -23.70
CA PHE A 71 15.68 6.21 -22.32
C PHE A 71 16.74 7.00 -21.53
N ILE A 72 16.39 8.22 -21.10
CA ILE A 72 17.28 9.16 -20.38
C ILE A 72 17.15 9.07 -18.83
N GLY A 73 16.55 7.99 -18.30
CA GLY A 73 16.42 7.80 -16.86
C GLY A 73 17.77 7.61 -16.15
N PRO A 74 17.99 8.16 -14.94
CA PRO A 74 19.25 8.03 -14.20
C PRO A 74 19.46 6.64 -13.57
N GLN A 75 18.40 5.84 -13.41
CA GLN A 75 18.47 4.46 -12.88
C GLN A 75 18.48 3.39 -13.98
N LEU A 76 18.70 3.79 -15.22
CA LEU A 76 18.60 2.90 -16.38
C LEU A 76 19.97 2.45 -16.83
N ARG A 77 20.19 1.13 -16.83
CA ARG A 77 21.43 0.52 -17.30
C ARG A 77 21.19 -0.22 -18.60
N MET A 78 22.18 -0.22 -19.49
CA MET A 78 22.10 -1.00 -20.73
C MET A 78 23.40 -1.73 -21.08
N SER A 79 23.27 -2.84 -21.79
CA SER A 79 24.36 -3.67 -22.32
C SER A 79 24.12 -3.93 -23.80
N PHE A 80 25.19 -3.89 -24.60
CA PHE A 80 25.18 -4.25 -26.01
C PHE A 80 25.91 -5.57 -26.21
N ILE A 81 25.19 -6.58 -26.70
CA ILE A 81 25.70 -7.90 -27.04
C ILE A 81 25.46 -8.10 -28.54
N VAL A 82 26.47 -8.60 -29.25
CA VAL A 82 26.37 -8.95 -30.67
C VAL A 82 26.60 -10.44 -30.84
N PHE A 83 25.88 -11.09 -31.75
CA PHE A 83 26.07 -12.51 -32.05
C PHE A 83 26.13 -12.79 -33.56
N SER A 84 26.83 -13.85 -33.92
CA SER A 84 26.93 -14.41 -35.27
C SER A 84 27.33 -15.88 -35.14
N THR A 85 28.43 -16.35 -35.74
CA THR A 85 29.04 -17.66 -35.40
C THR A 85 29.43 -17.76 -33.92
N ARG A 86 29.61 -16.63 -33.23
CA ARG A 86 29.83 -16.53 -31.78
C ARG A 86 29.11 -15.31 -31.19
N GLY A 87 28.79 -15.38 -29.90
CA GLY A 87 28.24 -14.28 -29.09
C GLY A 87 29.32 -13.53 -28.31
N SER A 88 29.23 -12.21 -28.26
CA SER A 88 30.19 -11.35 -27.54
C SER A 88 29.54 -10.09 -26.99
N THR A 89 29.83 -9.77 -25.73
CA THR A 89 29.44 -8.50 -25.09
C THR A 89 30.34 -7.38 -25.61
N LEU A 90 29.78 -6.53 -26.49
CA LEU A 90 30.46 -5.34 -27.01
C LEU A 90 30.51 -4.23 -25.95
N MET A 91 29.44 -4.08 -25.17
CA MET A 91 29.38 -3.17 -24.03
C MET A 91 28.69 -3.88 -22.85
N ARG A 92 29.38 -3.95 -21.71
CA ARG A 92 28.81 -4.50 -20.47
C ARG A 92 27.73 -3.57 -19.92
N LEU A 93 26.86 -4.13 -19.08
CA LEU A 93 25.81 -3.38 -18.40
C LEU A 93 26.38 -2.14 -17.67
N THR A 94 25.91 -0.95 -18.04
CA THR A 94 26.35 0.32 -17.45
C THR A 94 25.25 1.39 -17.48
N GLU A 95 25.27 2.30 -16.50
CA GLU A 95 24.49 3.55 -16.46
C GLU A 95 25.25 4.73 -17.09
N ASP A 96 26.56 4.59 -17.30
CA ASP A 96 27.44 5.66 -17.76
C ASP A 96 27.12 6.03 -19.23
N ARG A 97 26.62 7.26 -19.40
CA ARG A 97 26.21 7.81 -20.69
C ARG A 97 27.36 7.94 -21.68
N GLU A 98 28.59 8.14 -21.22
CA GLU A 98 29.76 8.24 -22.10
C GLU A 98 30.19 6.85 -22.59
N GLN A 99 30.11 5.82 -21.74
CA GLN A 99 30.29 4.43 -22.16
C GLN A 99 29.18 3.99 -23.15
N ILE A 100 27.92 4.36 -22.90
CA ILE A 100 26.80 4.11 -23.84
C ILE A 100 27.05 4.77 -25.19
N ARG A 101 27.52 6.03 -25.20
CA ARG A 101 27.87 6.77 -26.42
C ARG A 101 28.97 6.05 -27.21
N GLN A 102 30.03 5.60 -26.54
CA GLN A 102 31.12 4.83 -27.15
C GLN A 102 30.66 3.46 -27.66
N GLY A 103 29.77 2.77 -26.91
CA GLY A 103 29.18 1.50 -27.33
C GLY A 103 28.34 1.63 -28.61
N LEU A 104 27.59 2.73 -28.77
CA LEU A 104 26.88 3.04 -30.02
C LEU A 104 27.85 3.35 -31.17
N GLU A 105 28.96 4.06 -30.92
CA GLU A 105 30.01 4.30 -31.93
C GLU A 105 30.67 3.01 -32.41
N GLU A 106 30.91 2.04 -31.52
CA GLU A 106 31.43 0.72 -31.90
C GLU A 106 30.37 -0.15 -32.61
N LEU A 107 29.11 -0.14 -32.15
CA LEU A 107 28.01 -0.82 -32.85
C LEU A 107 27.86 -0.34 -34.30
N ARG A 108 27.99 0.97 -34.54
CA ARG A 108 27.94 1.55 -35.89
C ARG A 108 29.05 1.02 -36.83
N LYS A 109 30.17 0.55 -36.29
CA LYS A 109 31.33 0.01 -37.04
C LYS A 109 31.25 -1.50 -37.26
N VAL A 110 30.28 -2.19 -36.67
CA VAL A 110 30.11 -3.64 -36.81
C VAL A 110 29.89 -4.01 -38.28
N LEU A 111 30.64 -5.02 -38.73
CA LEU A 111 30.46 -5.66 -40.02
C LEU A 111 29.68 -6.97 -39.82
N PRO A 112 28.46 -7.09 -40.37
CA PRO A 112 27.71 -8.34 -40.31
C PRO A 112 28.39 -9.45 -41.13
N GLY A 113 28.22 -10.69 -40.67
CA GLY A 113 28.80 -11.88 -41.27
C GLY A 113 28.99 -13.01 -40.27
N GLY A 114 29.02 -14.24 -40.79
CA GLY A 114 28.99 -15.48 -40.02
C GLY A 114 27.57 -16.04 -39.88
N ASP A 115 27.45 -17.09 -39.08
CA ASP A 115 26.22 -17.85 -38.83
C ASP A 115 25.33 -17.17 -37.78
N THR A 116 24.27 -17.83 -37.31
CA THR A 116 23.21 -17.21 -36.46
C THR A 116 23.08 -17.90 -35.09
N TYR A 117 24.15 -17.90 -34.29
CA TYR A 117 24.21 -18.54 -32.95
C TYR A 117 23.59 -17.63 -31.88
N MET A 118 22.29 -17.33 -32.00
CA MET A 118 21.53 -16.47 -31.09
C MET A 118 21.64 -16.88 -29.62
N HIS A 119 21.74 -18.19 -29.36
CA HIS A 119 21.90 -18.74 -28.01
C HIS A 119 23.17 -18.26 -27.31
N GLU A 120 24.31 -18.07 -28.01
CA GLU A 120 25.51 -17.49 -27.39
C GLU A 120 25.28 -16.03 -26.98
N GLY A 121 24.46 -15.28 -27.73
CA GLY A 121 24.07 -13.91 -27.39
C GLY A 121 23.19 -13.85 -26.14
N ILE A 122 22.18 -14.71 -26.05
CA ILE A 122 21.29 -14.83 -24.88
C ILE A 122 22.08 -15.36 -23.66
N GLU A 123 23.07 -16.22 -23.86
CA GLU A 123 24.00 -16.64 -22.81
C GLU A 123 24.78 -15.45 -22.24
N ARG A 124 25.34 -14.55 -23.08
CA ARG A 124 26.04 -13.33 -22.59
C ARG A 124 25.13 -12.40 -21.78
N ALA A 125 23.83 -12.38 -22.06
CA ALA A 125 22.86 -11.63 -21.24
C ALA A 125 22.65 -12.35 -19.90
N SER A 126 22.40 -13.66 -19.95
CA SER A 126 22.20 -14.52 -18.77
C SER A 126 23.38 -14.50 -17.79
N GLU A 127 24.62 -14.52 -18.30
CA GLU A 127 25.84 -14.35 -17.51
C GLU A 127 25.82 -13.05 -16.70
N GLN A 128 25.47 -11.92 -17.33
CA GLN A 128 25.41 -10.62 -16.67
C GLN A 128 24.26 -10.52 -15.66
N ILE A 129 23.06 -10.99 -16.01
CA ILE A 129 21.91 -11.03 -15.09
C ILE A 129 22.24 -11.84 -13.83
N TYR A 130 22.86 -13.01 -13.99
CA TYR A 130 23.32 -13.84 -12.87
C TYR A 130 24.32 -13.09 -11.99
N HIS A 131 25.33 -12.43 -12.58
CA HIS A 131 26.31 -11.64 -11.83
C HIS A 131 25.71 -10.43 -11.08
N GLU A 132 24.71 -9.74 -11.63
CA GLU A 132 24.03 -8.65 -10.94
C GLU A 132 23.13 -9.15 -9.80
N SER A 133 22.43 -10.28 -9.99
CA SER A 133 21.61 -10.89 -8.94
C SER A 133 22.41 -11.27 -7.68
N ILE A 134 23.65 -11.74 -7.85
CA ILE A 134 24.58 -12.07 -6.74
C ILE A 134 24.95 -10.82 -5.93
N LYS A 135 25.03 -9.64 -6.56
CA LYS A 135 25.34 -8.37 -5.89
C LYS A 135 24.17 -7.82 -5.06
N GLY A 136 23.01 -8.49 -5.06
CA GLY A 136 21.82 -8.08 -4.32
C GLY A 136 20.93 -7.06 -5.05
N TYR A 137 21.31 -6.62 -6.25
CA TYR A 137 20.47 -5.78 -7.10
C TYR A 137 19.45 -6.65 -7.83
N ARG A 138 18.24 -6.75 -7.27
CA ARG A 138 17.07 -7.38 -7.91
C ARG A 138 16.32 -6.38 -8.80
N THR A 139 17.01 -5.88 -9.82
CA THR A 139 16.47 -5.01 -10.85
C THR A 139 15.62 -5.77 -11.86
N ALA A 140 14.66 -5.10 -12.48
CA ALA A 140 13.93 -5.69 -13.60
C ALA A 140 14.88 -5.83 -14.80
N SER A 141 15.13 -7.07 -15.24
CA SER A 141 16.00 -7.37 -16.38
C SER A 141 15.17 -7.62 -17.64
N VAL A 142 15.49 -6.92 -18.73
CA VAL A 142 14.79 -7.03 -20.01
C VAL A 142 15.79 -7.32 -21.12
N ILE A 143 15.60 -8.43 -21.84
CA ILE A 143 16.37 -8.78 -23.02
C ILE A 143 15.57 -8.36 -24.26
N ILE A 144 16.19 -7.58 -25.14
CA ILE A 144 15.63 -7.22 -26.45
C ILE A 144 16.53 -7.85 -27.51
N ALA A 145 16.07 -8.95 -28.11
CA ALA A 145 16.79 -9.63 -29.17
C ALA A 145 16.35 -9.11 -30.54
N LEU A 146 17.29 -8.62 -31.36
CA LEU A 146 17.05 -8.19 -32.74
C LEU A 146 17.64 -9.21 -33.71
N THR A 147 16.81 -9.83 -34.56
CA THR A 147 17.21 -10.87 -35.52
C THR A 147 16.18 -10.96 -36.65
N ASP A 148 16.54 -11.50 -37.81
CA ASP A 148 15.56 -11.91 -38.83
C ASP A 148 14.86 -13.24 -38.50
N GLY A 149 15.29 -13.95 -37.44
CA GLY A 149 14.67 -15.18 -37.00
C GLY A 149 14.88 -16.37 -37.94
N GLU A 150 15.78 -16.30 -38.93
CA GLU A 150 16.12 -17.42 -39.81
C GLU A 150 17.08 -18.41 -39.12
N LEU A 151 16.62 -19.05 -38.02
CA LEU A 151 17.39 -20.08 -37.31
C LEU A 151 17.15 -21.49 -37.85
N HIS A 152 18.23 -22.22 -38.09
CA HIS A 152 18.18 -23.68 -38.28
C HIS A 152 17.66 -24.39 -37.02
N GLU A 153 16.98 -25.54 -37.17
CA GLU A 153 16.26 -26.23 -36.09
C GLU A 153 17.11 -26.49 -34.84
N ASP A 154 18.36 -26.93 -35.01
CA ASP A 154 19.29 -27.14 -33.89
C ASP A 154 19.64 -25.83 -33.15
N LEU A 155 19.94 -24.76 -33.89
CA LEU A 155 20.27 -23.45 -33.31
C LEU A 155 19.06 -22.83 -32.60
N PHE A 156 17.87 -23.05 -33.15
CA PHE A 156 16.59 -22.64 -32.59
C PHE A 156 16.31 -23.35 -31.24
N TYR A 157 16.55 -24.66 -31.15
CA TYR A 157 16.43 -25.41 -29.89
C TYR A 157 17.33 -24.84 -28.79
N TYR A 158 18.59 -24.52 -29.11
CA TYR A 158 19.50 -23.88 -28.15
C TYR A 158 19.05 -22.46 -27.78
N ALA A 159 18.49 -21.69 -28.72
CA ALA A 159 18.01 -20.34 -28.46
C ALA A 159 16.80 -20.34 -27.51
N GLU A 160 15.84 -21.24 -27.69
CA GLU A 160 14.71 -21.44 -26.76
C GLU A 160 15.19 -21.88 -25.37
N ARG A 161 16.20 -22.76 -25.30
CA ARG A 161 16.77 -23.22 -24.03
C ARG A 161 17.46 -22.09 -23.25
N GLU A 162 18.34 -21.32 -23.88
CA GLU A 162 18.99 -20.20 -23.18
C GLU A 162 18.00 -19.06 -22.87
N ALA A 163 16.98 -18.83 -23.70
CA ALA A 163 15.90 -17.90 -23.36
C ALA A 163 15.13 -18.36 -22.10
N ASN A 164 14.78 -19.66 -21.99
CA ASN A 164 14.19 -20.22 -20.77
C ASN A 164 15.10 -20.02 -19.55
N ARG A 165 16.41 -20.21 -19.69
CA ARG A 165 17.37 -19.93 -18.63
C ARG A 165 17.41 -18.45 -18.23
N SER A 166 17.35 -17.50 -19.18
CA SER A 166 17.22 -16.07 -18.86
C SER A 166 15.93 -15.77 -18.08
N ARG A 167 14.83 -16.43 -18.44
CA ARG A 167 13.54 -16.31 -17.74
C ARG A 167 13.58 -16.87 -16.32
N GLU A 168 14.29 -17.96 -16.09
CA GLU A 168 14.53 -18.54 -14.76
C GLU A 168 15.40 -17.63 -13.88
N LEU A 169 16.26 -16.80 -14.48
CA LEU A 169 16.98 -15.71 -13.81
C LEU A 169 16.11 -14.45 -13.59
N GLY A 170 14.82 -14.51 -13.94
CA GLY A 170 13.85 -13.44 -13.72
C GLY A 170 13.78 -12.36 -14.80
N ALA A 171 14.45 -12.55 -15.94
CA ALA A 171 14.40 -11.63 -17.07
C ALA A 171 13.20 -11.85 -18.00
N GLN A 172 12.75 -10.78 -18.64
CA GLN A 172 11.73 -10.80 -19.68
C GLN A 172 12.39 -10.77 -21.07
N VAL A 173 11.98 -11.65 -21.99
CA VAL A 173 12.55 -11.73 -23.34
C VAL A 173 11.58 -11.14 -24.38
N TYR A 174 12.04 -10.12 -25.10
CA TYR A 174 11.41 -9.55 -26.29
C TYR A 174 12.20 -9.95 -27.53
N CYS A 175 11.51 -10.13 -28.66
CA CYS A 175 12.13 -10.35 -29.96
C CYS A 175 11.62 -9.30 -30.96
N VAL A 176 12.54 -8.62 -31.63
CA VAL A 176 12.23 -7.69 -32.71
C VAL A 176 12.68 -8.32 -34.02
N GLY A 177 11.70 -8.66 -34.86
CA GLY A 177 11.90 -9.35 -36.12
C GLY A 177 12.28 -8.40 -37.25
N VAL A 178 13.43 -8.63 -37.86
CA VAL A 178 13.92 -7.91 -39.04
C VAL A 178 13.45 -8.64 -40.30
N LYS A 179 13.26 -7.93 -41.43
CA LYS A 179 12.92 -8.56 -42.74
C LYS A 179 11.66 -9.45 -42.62
N ASP A 180 11.68 -10.68 -43.16
CA ASP A 180 10.55 -11.62 -43.28
C ASP A 180 10.62 -12.70 -42.19
N PHE A 181 10.65 -12.27 -40.92
CA PHE A 181 10.88 -13.17 -39.79
C PHE A 181 9.73 -14.15 -39.52
N ASN A 182 10.09 -15.30 -38.94
CA ASN A 182 9.10 -16.28 -38.49
C ASN A 182 8.58 -15.93 -37.08
N GLU A 183 7.46 -15.20 -37.01
CA GLU A 183 6.80 -14.83 -35.76
C GLU A 183 6.55 -16.02 -34.82
N THR A 184 6.22 -17.21 -35.35
CA THR A 184 5.95 -18.40 -34.54
C THR A 184 7.22 -18.97 -33.89
N GLN A 185 8.37 -18.84 -34.54
CA GLN A 185 9.66 -19.17 -33.93
C GLN A 185 10.04 -18.11 -32.88
N LEU A 186 10.00 -16.82 -33.23
CA LEU A 186 10.35 -15.75 -32.29
C LEU A 186 9.45 -15.75 -31.05
N ALA A 187 8.16 -16.09 -31.17
CA ALA A 187 7.22 -16.18 -30.05
C ALA A 187 7.51 -17.31 -29.03
N ARG A 188 8.37 -18.27 -29.37
CA ARG A 188 8.87 -19.29 -28.41
C ARG A 188 10.11 -18.81 -27.67
N ILE A 189 10.93 -17.98 -28.32
CA ILE A 189 12.12 -17.36 -27.72
C ILE A 189 11.70 -16.20 -26.82
N ALA A 190 10.81 -15.32 -27.30
CA ALA A 190 10.15 -14.27 -26.54
C ALA A 190 9.18 -14.83 -25.48
N ASP A 191 8.73 -13.98 -24.55
CA ASP A 191 7.93 -14.40 -23.39
C ASP A 191 6.46 -14.73 -23.69
N SER A 192 5.89 -14.10 -24.72
CA SER A 192 4.63 -14.47 -25.39
C SER A 192 4.65 -13.93 -26.83
N LYS A 193 3.58 -14.17 -27.60
CA LYS A 193 3.39 -13.55 -28.93
C LYS A 193 3.37 -12.01 -28.86
N ASP A 194 2.81 -11.46 -27.79
CA ASP A 194 2.73 -10.01 -27.54
C ASP A 194 4.10 -9.37 -27.23
N HIS A 195 5.15 -10.17 -27.13
CA HIS A 195 6.55 -9.74 -26.95
C HIS A 195 7.37 -9.84 -28.25
N VAL A 196 6.71 -10.10 -29.39
CA VAL A 196 7.30 -10.15 -30.72
C VAL A 196 6.84 -8.94 -31.53
N PHE A 197 7.78 -8.16 -32.06
CA PHE A 197 7.50 -6.92 -32.78
C PHE A 197 8.22 -6.86 -34.13
N PRO A 198 7.57 -6.41 -35.23
CA PRO A 198 8.24 -6.21 -36.50
C PRO A 198 9.09 -4.93 -36.50
N VAL A 199 10.35 -4.99 -36.94
CA VAL A 199 11.21 -3.78 -37.11
C VAL A 199 10.63 -2.83 -38.16
N ASN A 200 9.94 -3.38 -39.17
CA ASN A 200 9.26 -2.65 -40.24
C ASN A 200 8.01 -1.87 -39.76
N GLY A 201 7.54 -2.10 -38.52
CA GLY A 201 6.60 -1.19 -37.84
C GLY A 201 7.27 0.14 -37.42
N GLY A 202 8.58 0.25 -37.56
CA GLY A 202 9.35 1.47 -37.33
C GLY A 202 9.24 1.96 -35.88
N PHE A 203 8.94 3.25 -35.73
CA PHE A 203 8.84 3.90 -34.42
C PHE A 203 7.62 3.45 -33.60
N GLU A 204 6.63 2.80 -34.20
CA GLU A 204 5.44 2.29 -33.50
C GLU A 204 5.80 1.08 -32.63
N ALA A 205 6.49 0.08 -33.20
CA ALA A 205 7.07 -1.04 -32.44
C ALA A 205 8.01 -0.56 -31.31
N LEU A 206 8.80 0.49 -31.56
CA LEU A 206 9.63 1.13 -30.55
C LEU A 206 8.78 1.74 -29.42
N GLN A 207 7.70 2.45 -29.75
CA GLN A 207 6.76 3.03 -28.76
C GLN A 207 6.01 1.96 -27.96
N ASP A 208 5.64 0.83 -28.56
CA ASP A 208 4.97 -0.27 -27.84
C ASP A 208 5.93 -0.97 -26.87
N ILE A 209 7.17 -1.26 -27.30
CA ILE A 209 8.22 -1.80 -26.43
C ILE A 209 8.55 -0.81 -25.31
N ILE A 210 8.75 0.47 -25.64
CA ILE A 210 8.98 1.53 -24.64
C ILE A 210 7.78 1.64 -23.70
N GLY A 211 6.55 1.60 -24.21
CA GLY A 211 5.33 1.70 -23.43
C GLY A 211 5.14 0.51 -22.48
N SER A 212 5.44 -0.71 -22.94
CA SER A 212 5.43 -1.93 -22.12
C SER A 212 6.49 -1.87 -21.01
N ILE A 213 7.74 -1.55 -21.36
CA ILE A 213 8.85 -1.42 -20.41
C ILE A 213 8.59 -0.28 -19.42
N LEU A 214 8.10 0.87 -19.86
CA LEU A 214 7.74 1.98 -18.97
C LEU A 214 6.62 1.56 -18.02
N LYS A 215 5.53 0.95 -18.51
CA LYS A 215 4.44 0.44 -17.65
C LYS A 215 4.94 -0.56 -16.61
N MET A 216 5.89 -1.45 -16.97
CA MET A 216 6.54 -2.32 -15.99
C MET A 216 7.42 -1.56 -14.98
N SER A 217 8.15 -0.53 -15.42
CA SER A 217 8.94 0.33 -14.52
C SER A 217 8.08 1.26 -13.65
N CYS A 218 6.79 1.41 -13.99
CA CYS A 218 5.76 2.09 -13.20
C CYS A 218 5.06 1.18 -12.18
N ILE A 219 5.47 -0.09 -12.03
CA ILE A 219 4.90 -0.96 -11.00
C ILE A 219 5.48 -0.56 -9.65
N GLU A 220 4.69 0.15 -8.86
CA GLU A 220 5.04 0.66 -7.54
C GLU A 220 3.95 0.32 -6.52
N ILE A 221 4.36 -0.05 -5.30
CA ILE A 221 3.47 -0.22 -4.15
C ILE A 221 3.32 1.14 -3.49
N LEU A 222 2.12 1.72 -3.58
CA LEU A 222 1.82 3.04 -3.03
C LEU A 222 1.37 2.97 -1.57
N ALA A 223 0.60 1.93 -1.20
CA ALA A 223 0.09 1.76 0.16
C ALA A 223 -0.30 0.29 0.45
N ALA A 224 -0.41 -0.03 1.73
CA ALA A 224 -1.03 -1.25 2.23
C ALA A 224 -2.17 -0.88 3.18
N GLU A 225 -3.37 -1.39 2.91
CA GLU A 225 -4.57 -1.17 3.72
C GLU A 225 -5.04 -2.49 4.37
N PRO A 226 -5.17 -2.55 5.71
CA PRO A 226 -4.75 -1.57 6.71
C PRO A 226 -3.22 -1.57 6.94
N SER A 227 -2.67 -0.42 7.35
CA SER A 227 -1.24 -0.27 7.70
C SER A 227 -0.91 -0.67 9.15
N SER A 228 -1.92 -0.75 10.01
CA SER A 228 -1.83 -1.25 11.39
C SER A 228 -2.87 -2.34 11.63
N ILE A 229 -2.47 -3.43 12.28
CA ILE A 229 -3.30 -4.63 12.50
C ILE A 229 -3.28 -5.08 13.96
N CYS A 230 -4.25 -5.92 14.33
CA CYS A 230 -4.39 -6.44 15.69
C CYS A 230 -3.42 -7.61 15.94
N ALA A 231 -2.67 -7.54 17.04
CA ALA A 231 -1.80 -8.64 17.45
C ALA A 231 -2.61 -9.93 17.71
N GLY A 232 -2.18 -11.04 17.09
CA GLY A 232 -2.80 -12.36 17.21
C GLY A 232 -3.92 -12.68 16.21
N GLU A 233 -4.35 -11.73 15.39
CA GLU A 233 -5.43 -11.93 14.42
C GLU A 233 -4.94 -12.18 12.98
N SER A 234 -5.76 -12.88 12.19
CA SER A 234 -5.53 -13.07 10.75
C SER A 234 -6.27 -12.02 9.93
N PHE A 235 -5.57 -11.44 8.96
CA PHE A 235 -6.12 -10.38 8.11
C PHE A 235 -5.75 -10.59 6.63
N GLN A 236 -6.49 -9.90 5.76
CA GLN A 236 -6.16 -9.76 4.35
C GLN A 236 -5.69 -8.32 4.14
N VAL A 237 -4.56 -8.14 3.45
CA VAL A 237 -4.04 -6.83 3.09
C VAL A 237 -4.44 -6.49 1.66
N VAL A 238 -4.98 -5.29 1.48
CA VAL A 238 -5.16 -4.68 0.15
C VAL A 238 -3.91 -3.88 -0.15
N VAL A 239 -3.12 -4.36 -1.11
CA VAL A 239 -1.92 -3.68 -1.59
C VAL A 239 -2.33 -2.75 -2.71
N ARG A 240 -2.28 -1.44 -2.51
CA ARG A 240 -2.56 -0.45 -3.57
C ARG A 240 -1.28 -0.09 -4.31
N GLY A 241 -1.41 0.07 -5.62
CA GLY A 241 -0.30 0.40 -6.49
C GLY A 241 -0.77 0.65 -7.91
N ASN A 242 0.14 0.51 -8.87
CA ASN A 242 -0.16 0.58 -10.30
C ASN A 242 0.51 -0.58 -11.04
N GLY A 243 -0.05 -0.96 -12.19
CA GLY A 243 0.59 -1.86 -13.15
C GLY A 243 0.61 -3.35 -12.75
N PHE A 244 -0.12 -3.78 -11.73
CA PHE A 244 -0.06 -5.17 -11.27
C PHE A 244 -0.62 -6.19 -12.27
N ARG A 245 -1.44 -5.78 -13.26
CA ARG A 245 -1.92 -6.69 -14.32
C ARG A 245 -0.86 -6.97 -15.40
N TYR A 246 0.22 -6.21 -15.45
CA TYR A 246 1.31 -6.44 -16.42
C TYR A 246 2.27 -7.56 -15.98
N ALA A 247 2.02 -8.24 -14.86
CA ALA A 247 2.69 -9.50 -14.55
C ALA A 247 2.50 -10.52 -15.68
N ARG A 248 3.60 -11.11 -16.14
CA ARG A 248 3.66 -12.13 -17.20
C ARG A 248 2.64 -13.27 -17.03
N ASN A 249 2.35 -13.64 -15.78
CA ASN A 249 1.19 -14.44 -15.41
C ASN A 249 0.78 -14.03 -13.99
N VAL A 250 -0.51 -13.77 -13.77
CA VAL A 250 -1.10 -13.50 -12.43
C VAL A 250 -0.78 -14.60 -11.41
N ASP A 251 -0.62 -15.86 -11.84
CA ASP A 251 -0.25 -16.98 -10.96
C ASP A 251 1.15 -16.84 -10.36
N ARG A 252 2.04 -16.02 -10.96
CA ARG A 252 3.43 -15.81 -10.54
C ARG A 252 3.61 -14.61 -9.63
N VAL A 253 2.54 -13.86 -9.36
CA VAL A 253 2.57 -12.75 -8.40
C VAL A 253 2.64 -13.33 -6.98
N LEU A 254 3.58 -12.84 -6.18
CA LEU A 254 3.76 -13.23 -4.78
C LEU A 254 3.85 -12.00 -3.88
N CYS A 255 3.04 -11.98 -2.83
CA CYS A 255 3.24 -11.09 -1.68
C CYS A 255 4.22 -11.75 -0.71
N SER A 256 5.36 -11.10 -0.49
CA SER A 256 6.43 -11.52 0.40
C SER A 256 6.42 -10.67 1.66
N PHE A 257 6.27 -11.31 2.82
CA PHE A 257 6.26 -10.65 4.11
C PHE A 257 7.56 -10.94 4.86
N LYS A 258 8.38 -9.91 5.10
CA LYS A 258 9.62 -9.99 5.89
C LYS A 258 9.34 -9.45 7.30
N ILE A 259 9.17 -10.32 8.28
CA ILE A 259 8.84 -9.95 9.67
C ILE A 259 10.14 -9.75 10.45
N ASN A 260 10.36 -8.57 11.06
CA ASN A 260 11.55 -8.25 11.86
C ASN A 260 12.88 -8.76 11.24
N GLU A 261 13.08 -8.49 9.94
CA GLU A 261 14.26 -8.91 9.17
C GLU A 261 14.49 -10.43 8.96
N THR A 262 13.57 -11.30 9.40
CA THR A 262 13.65 -12.76 9.19
C THR A 262 13.45 -13.19 7.72
N SER A 263 13.48 -14.49 7.44
CA SER A 263 13.27 -15.05 6.09
C SER A 263 11.91 -14.64 5.50
N PRO A 264 11.85 -14.22 4.21
CA PRO A 264 10.61 -13.80 3.58
C PRO A 264 9.58 -14.92 3.51
N LEU A 265 8.35 -14.65 3.95
CA LEU A 265 7.21 -15.56 3.83
C LEU A 265 6.39 -15.19 2.60
N ASN A 266 6.49 -16.01 1.55
CA ASN A 266 5.75 -15.81 0.30
C ASN A 266 4.31 -16.35 0.38
N LYS A 267 3.36 -15.57 -0.11
CA LYS A 267 1.93 -15.91 -0.24
C LYS A 267 1.42 -15.51 -1.63
N LYS A 268 0.56 -16.33 -2.24
CA LYS A 268 -0.13 -15.96 -3.48
C LYS A 268 -1.29 -14.99 -3.18
N PRO A 269 -1.51 -13.97 -4.03
CA PRO A 269 -2.71 -13.14 -3.95
C PRO A 269 -3.97 -13.97 -4.23
N LEU A 270 -5.08 -13.54 -3.65
CA LEU A 270 -6.43 -14.05 -3.93
C LEU A 270 -7.06 -13.34 -5.13
N VAL A 271 -6.70 -12.08 -5.35
CA VAL A 271 -7.16 -11.23 -6.45
C VAL A 271 -5.99 -10.39 -6.96
N VAL A 272 -5.84 -10.29 -8.27
CA VAL A 272 -4.86 -9.46 -8.96
C VAL A 272 -5.59 -8.50 -9.90
N GLU A 273 -5.67 -7.23 -9.51
CA GLU A 273 -6.19 -6.14 -10.35
C GLU A 273 -5.11 -5.10 -10.60
N ASP A 274 -5.24 -4.29 -11.66
CA ASP A 274 -4.12 -3.43 -12.10
C ASP A 274 -3.68 -2.42 -11.04
N THR A 275 -4.62 -1.97 -10.22
CA THR A 275 -4.41 -0.96 -9.16
C THR A 275 -4.38 -1.54 -7.75
N TYR A 276 -4.70 -2.83 -7.56
CA TYR A 276 -4.62 -3.46 -6.24
C TYR A 276 -4.45 -4.99 -6.26
N LEU A 277 -3.77 -5.51 -5.24
CA LEU A 277 -3.68 -6.93 -4.94
C LEU A 277 -4.40 -7.23 -3.62
N LEU A 278 -5.14 -8.34 -3.54
CA LEU A 278 -5.66 -8.85 -2.28
C LEU A 278 -4.78 -10.00 -1.80
N CYS A 279 -3.99 -9.79 -0.75
CA CYS A 279 -3.04 -10.77 -0.25
C CYS A 279 -3.39 -11.28 1.16
N PRO A 280 -3.38 -12.60 1.40
CA PRO A 280 -3.55 -13.14 2.75
C PRO A 280 -2.26 -12.93 3.54
N ALA A 281 -2.33 -12.17 4.63
CA ALA A 281 -1.17 -11.83 5.44
C ALA A 281 -0.92 -12.85 6.56
N PRO A 282 0.34 -13.02 7.04
CA PRO A 282 0.63 -13.78 8.24
C PRO A 282 0.13 -13.06 9.50
N VAL A 283 -0.21 -13.85 10.52
CA VAL A 283 -0.52 -13.35 11.87
C VAL A 283 0.76 -12.79 12.51
N LEU A 284 0.70 -11.56 13.02
CA LEU A 284 1.74 -11.00 13.89
C LEU A 284 1.29 -11.18 15.35
N TYR A 285 2.03 -11.96 16.14
CA TYR A 285 1.58 -12.38 17.47
C TYR A 285 1.80 -11.34 18.57
N GLU A 286 2.79 -10.46 18.43
CA GLU A 286 3.16 -9.48 19.44
C GLU A 286 2.91 -8.05 18.96
N VAL A 287 2.55 -7.17 19.89
CA VAL A 287 2.38 -5.73 19.63
C VAL A 287 3.76 -5.12 19.36
N GLY A 288 3.87 -4.28 18.33
CA GLY A 288 5.13 -3.68 17.88
C GLY A 288 5.94 -4.52 16.88
N MET A 289 5.44 -5.68 16.45
CA MET A 289 6.03 -6.39 15.29
C MET A 289 5.84 -5.60 14.00
N GLU A 290 6.88 -5.57 13.16
CA GLU A 290 6.86 -4.94 11.84
C GLU A 290 7.00 -6.00 10.74
N ALA A 291 6.10 -5.96 9.76
CA ALA A 291 6.14 -6.78 8.57
C ALA A 291 6.37 -5.89 7.34
N ALA A 292 7.58 -5.94 6.78
CA ALA A 292 7.85 -5.31 5.49
C ALA A 292 7.26 -6.17 4.37
N LEU A 293 6.26 -5.63 3.69
CA LEU A 293 5.62 -6.22 2.52
C LEU A 293 6.34 -5.80 1.24
N GLN A 294 6.77 -6.79 0.47
CA GLN A 294 7.30 -6.67 -0.87
C GLN A 294 6.46 -7.50 -1.84
N VAL A 295 6.34 -7.06 -3.08
CA VAL A 295 5.63 -7.81 -4.13
C VAL A 295 6.64 -8.25 -5.19
N SER A 296 6.55 -9.51 -5.59
CA SER A 296 7.26 -10.08 -6.73
C SER A 296 6.27 -10.41 -7.84
N MET A 297 6.68 -10.18 -9.09
CA MET A 297 5.88 -10.45 -10.30
C MET A 297 6.34 -11.72 -11.03
N ASN A 298 7.35 -12.42 -10.49
CA ASN A 298 8.05 -13.53 -11.12
C ASN A 298 8.49 -14.60 -10.10
N ASP A 299 7.53 -15.16 -9.35
CA ASP A 299 7.72 -16.27 -8.41
C ASP A 299 8.78 -16.03 -7.31
N GLY A 300 9.06 -14.76 -6.96
CA GLY A 300 9.99 -14.39 -5.89
C GLY A 300 11.44 -14.17 -6.33
N LEU A 301 11.70 -14.16 -7.65
CA LEU A 301 13.04 -13.93 -8.21
C LEU A 301 13.45 -12.46 -8.05
N ASN A 302 12.61 -11.54 -8.52
CA ASN A 302 12.77 -10.08 -8.39
C ASN A 302 11.63 -9.49 -7.57
N PHE A 303 11.91 -8.42 -6.84
CA PHE A 303 10.94 -7.69 -6.03
C PHE A 303 10.85 -6.25 -6.52
N ILE A 304 9.66 -5.67 -6.46
CA ILE A 304 9.46 -4.24 -6.68
C ILE A 304 10.27 -3.46 -5.62
N SER A 305 10.90 -2.36 -6.03
CA SER A 305 11.82 -1.59 -5.17
C SER A 305 11.13 -0.91 -3.99
N SER A 306 9.88 -0.48 -4.16
CA SER A 306 9.04 0.01 -3.07
C SER A 306 8.60 -1.12 -2.14
N SER A 307 8.70 -0.91 -0.84
CA SER A 307 8.13 -1.81 0.18
C SER A 307 7.31 -1.00 1.18
N VAL A 308 6.26 -1.60 1.73
CA VAL A 308 5.39 -0.96 2.73
C VAL A 308 5.47 -1.75 4.03
N ILE A 309 5.56 -1.04 5.16
CA ILE A 309 5.61 -1.66 6.49
C ILE A 309 4.21 -1.72 7.07
N ILE A 310 3.81 -2.91 7.52
CA ILE A 310 2.57 -3.14 8.27
C ILE A 310 2.96 -3.37 9.74
N THR A 311 2.26 -2.73 10.66
CA THR A 311 2.62 -2.73 12.09
C THR A 311 1.56 -3.41 12.95
N SER A 312 2.00 -4.20 13.93
CA SER A 312 1.10 -4.84 14.91
C SER A 312 0.82 -3.89 16.08
N THR A 313 -0.45 -3.67 16.41
CA THR A 313 -0.93 -2.75 17.44
C THR A 313 -1.85 -3.46 18.44
N HIS A 314 -2.05 -2.87 19.60
CA HIS A 314 -3.03 -3.37 20.56
C HIS A 314 -4.43 -2.90 20.15
N CYS A 315 -5.25 -3.83 19.67
CA CYS A 315 -6.66 -3.55 19.44
C CYS A 315 -7.45 -3.63 20.75
N ALA A 316 -8.47 -2.79 20.89
CA ALA A 316 -9.42 -2.88 21.98
C ALA A 316 -10.61 -3.71 21.51
N ASP A 317 -10.79 -4.90 22.06
CA ASP A 317 -12.05 -5.62 21.94
C ASP A 317 -13.19 -4.68 22.38
N GLY A 318 -14.20 -4.52 21.53
CA GLY A 318 -15.32 -3.58 21.74
C GLY A 318 -16.16 -3.84 22.99
N THR A 319 -15.79 -4.82 23.82
CA THR A 319 -16.34 -5.11 25.15
C THR A 319 -16.37 -3.88 26.06
N ILE A 320 -15.32 -3.04 26.07
CA ILE A 320 -15.29 -1.81 26.88
C ILE A 320 -16.38 -0.84 26.42
N LEU A 321 -16.54 -0.65 25.11
CA LEU A 321 -17.59 0.21 24.54
C LEU A 321 -18.99 -0.37 24.81
N ALA A 322 -19.15 -1.69 24.68
CA ALA A 322 -20.40 -2.39 24.98
C ALA A 322 -20.80 -2.27 26.45
N ILE A 323 -19.84 -2.43 27.38
CA ILE A 323 -20.06 -2.24 28.82
C ILE A 323 -20.43 -0.78 29.12
N ALA A 324 -19.73 0.20 28.52
CA ALA A 324 -20.04 1.62 28.69
C ALA A 324 -21.46 1.97 28.19
N LEU A 325 -21.87 1.47 27.02
CA LEU A 325 -23.22 1.64 26.49
C LEU A 325 -24.28 0.96 27.37
N LEU A 326 -23.99 -0.22 27.92
CA LEU A 326 -24.89 -0.94 28.82
C LEU A 326 -25.08 -0.18 30.14
N ILE A 327 -24.00 0.34 30.74
CA ILE A 327 -24.06 1.21 31.93
C ILE A 327 -24.87 2.49 31.64
N LEU A 328 -24.63 3.14 30.50
CA LEU A 328 -25.36 4.35 30.09
C LEU A 328 -26.87 4.07 29.96
N PHE A 329 -27.25 2.95 29.33
CA PHE A 329 -28.65 2.53 29.21
C PHE A 329 -29.29 2.26 30.57
N LEU A 330 -28.57 1.61 31.50
CA LEU A 330 -29.05 1.30 32.84
C LEU A 330 -29.26 2.56 33.69
N LEU A 331 -28.34 3.54 33.60
CA LEU A 331 -28.50 4.86 34.22
C LEU A 331 -29.70 5.63 33.66
N LEU A 332 -29.94 5.54 32.34
CA LEU A 332 -31.07 6.21 31.69
C LEU A 332 -32.41 5.60 32.14
N LEU A 333 -32.49 4.27 32.29
CA LEU A 333 -33.65 3.59 32.89
C LEU A 333 -33.90 4.02 34.35
N LEU A 334 -32.85 4.13 35.16
CA LEU A 334 -32.97 4.61 36.55
C LEU A 334 -33.44 6.07 36.62
N ALA A 335 -32.93 6.94 35.74
CA ALA A 335 -33.37 8.33 35.65
C ALA A 335 -34.85 8.45 35.26
N LEU A 336 -35.31 7.64 34.30
CA LEU A 336 -36.73 7.56 33.94
C LEU A 336 -37.58 7.05 35.11
N MET A 337 -37.18 5.97 35.79
CA MET A 337 -37.88 5.46 36.97
C MET A 337 -37.98 6.50 38.09
N TRP A 338 -36.94 7.30 38.31
CA TRP A 338 -36.96 8.41 39.26
C TRP A 338 -37.88 9.55 38.82
N TRP A 339 -37.91 9.89 37.52
CA TRP A 339 -38.82 10.90 36.96
C TRP A 339 -40.29 10.48 37.00
N PHE A 340 -40.61 9.20 36.83
CA PHE A 340 -41.97 8.67 36.92
C PHE A 340 -42.42 8.37 38.36
N TRP A 341 -41.50 8.30 39.33
CA TRP A 341 -41.81 8.03 40.75
C TRP A 341 -42.87 8.98 41.36
N PRO A 342 -42.84 10.31 41.14
CA PRO A 342 -43.85 11.23 41.69
C PRO A 342 -45.23 11.09 41.04
N LEU A 343 -45.32 10.51 39.83
CA LEU A 343 -46.58 10.31 39.12
C LEU A 343 -47.34 9.07 39.61
N CYS A 344 -46.63 8.06 40.14
CA CYS A 344 -47.25 6.84 40.68
C CYS A 344 -47.61 6.93 42.18
N CYS A 345 -47.02 7.88 42.92
CA CYS A 345 -47.15 7.99 44.38
C CYS A 345 -47.82 9.30 44.82
N THR A 346 -49.08 9.50 44.44
CA THR A 346 -49.93 10.54 45.03
C THR A 346 -50.26 10.19 46.49
N VAL A 347 -49.55 10.81 47.42
CA VAL A 347 -49.72 10.55 48.87
C VAL A 347 -51.10 11.02 49.32
N ILE A 348 -52.01 10.08 49.60
CA ILE A 348 -53.31 10.37 50.21
C ILE A 348 -53.09 10.70 51.69
N ILE A 349 -52.91 11.98 52.00
CA ILE A 349 -52.91 12.49 53.37
C ILE A 349 -54.35 12.39 53.89
N LYS A 350 -54.65 11.39 54.72
CA LYS A 350 -55.88 11.41 55.53
C LYS A 350 -55.74 12.50 56.58
N ALA A 351 -56.57 13.53 56.50
CA ALA A 351 -56.66 14.55 57.53
C ALA A 351 -57.07 13.91 58.88
N PRO A 352 -56.46 14.33 60.02
CA PRO A 352 -56.94 13.93 61.33
C PRO A 352 -58.34 14.53 61.59
N PRO A 353 -59.19 13.87 62.39
CA PRO A 353 -60.52 14.39 62.70
C PRO A 353 -60.42 15.69 63.54
N PRO A 354 -61.35 16.64 63.36
CA PRO A 354 -61.33 17.89 64.11
C PRO A 354 -61.63 17.67 65.60
N PRO A 355 -61.00 18.42 66.51
CA PRO A 355 -61.36 18.42 67.93
C PRO A 355 -62.74 19.10 68.13
N PRO A 356 -63.56 18.65 69.09
CA PRO A 356 -64.79 19.34 69.48
C PRO A 356 -64.50 20.64 70.23
N GLU A 357 -65.44 21.59 70.14
CA GLU A 357 -65.35 22.93 70.73
C GLU A 357 -65.54 22.93 72.26
N GLU A 358 -65.13 24.02 72.92
CA GLU A 358 -65.07 24.16 74.39
C GLU A 358 -66.42 24.51 75.05
N ASP A 359 -66.72 23.84 76.17
CA ASP A 359 -67.71 24.27 77.17
C ASP A 359 -66.99 24.84 78.40
N SER A 360 -67.51 25.94 78.96
CA SER A 360 -66.85 26.78 79.98
C SER A 360 -67.07 26.36 81.44
N GLU A 361 -66.20 26.89 82.33
CA GLU A 361 -66.23 26.81 83.82
C GLU A 361 -65.77 25.44 84.38
N TRP A 362 -64.74 25.32 85.23
CA TRP A 362 -64.62 25.87 86.59
C TRP A 362 -63.16 25.93 87.09
N ALA A 363 -62.89 26.92 87.96
CA ALA A 363 -61.92 26.91 89.07
C ALA A 363 -60.43 26.55 88.87
N ASN A 364 -59.58 27.58 89.00
CA ASN A 364 -58.48 27.70 90.00
C ASN A 364 -57.80 26.41 90.53
N PHE A 365 -56.45 26.32 90.46
CA PHE A 365 -55.49 26.74 91.53
C PHE A 365 -54.06 26.16 91.28
N ILE A 366 -52.99 26.91 91.65
CA ILE A 366 -51.56 26.48 91.77
C ILE A 366 -50.84 26.14 90.42
N SER A 367 -49.94 26.95 89.85
CA SER A 367 -48.61 27.45 90.30
C SER A 367 -47.50 26.39 90.40
N PHE A 368 -46.47 26.45 89.55
CA PHE A 368 -45.06 26.69 89.97
C PHE A 368 -44.07 26.82 88.80
N SER A 369 -42.97 27.55 89.06
CA SER A 369 -41.90 27.88 88.10
C SER A 369 -40.76 26.86 88.04
N VAL A 370 -40.16 26.69 86.85
CA VAL A 370 -38.71 26.47 86.58
C VAL A 370 -38.48 27.06 85.17
N MET A 371 -37.70 28.10 84.85
CA MET A 371 -36.50 28.78 85.37
C MET A 371 -35.14 28.22 84.89
N MET A 372 -34.53 28.96 83.94
CA MET A 372 -33.11 28.90 83.48
C MET A 372 -32.67 27.63 82.72
N SER A 373 -31.63 27.63 81.86
CA SER A 373 -30.53 28.60 81.66
C SER A 373 -29.92 28.55 80.22
N TYR A 374 -29.28 29.66 79.80
CA TYR A 374 -28.02 29.84 79.03
C TYR A 374 -27.43 28.70 78.12
N SER A 375 -26.67 28.97 77.04
CA SER A 375 -25.90 30.18 76.64
C SER A 375 -25.62 30.25 75.12
N GLU A 376 -25.52 31.46 74.57
CA GLU A 376 -24.77 31.77 73.34
C GLU A 376 -23.24 31.69 73.57
N VAL A 377 -22.44 31.69 72.50
CA VAL A 377 -21.42 32.72 72.21
C VAL A 377 -20.84 32.47 70.81
N SER A 378 -20.77 33.53 70.00
CA SER A 378 -20.00 33.65 68.77
C SER A 378 -18.84 34.62 68.99
N GLU A 379 -17.64 34.38 68.45
CA GLU A 379 -16.81 35.48 67.91
C GLU A 379 -15.64 35.01 67.02
N GLN A 380 -14.81 35.98 66.58
CA GLN A 380 -14.23 36.05 65.24
C GLN A 380 -12.70 36.25 65.27
N THR A 381 -12.05 36.04 64.11
CA THR A 381 -10.77 36.62 63.63
C THR A 381 -9.39 36.20 64.20
N GLY A 382 -8.45 35.95 63.26
CA GLY A 382 -6.99 36.24 63.34
C GLY A 382 -6.09 35.28 64.15
N GLY A 383 -4.87 34.89 63.72
CA GLY A 383 -4.20 35.00 62.42
C GLY A 383 -2.75 35.52 62.47
N HIS A 384 -1.73 34.65 62.67
CA HIS A 384 -0.28 34.78 62.36
C HIS A 384 0.45 33.53 62.92
N LYS A 385 1.61 33.01 62.50
CA LYS A 385 2.55 33.08 61.35
C LYS A 385 3.76 32.18 61.75
N ASN A 386 4.47 31.60 60.77
CA ASN A 386 5.93 31.25 60.71
C ASN A 386 6.13 29.94 59.90
N LEU A 387 6.72 29.99 58.70
CA LEU A 387 8.17 29.80 58.38
C LEU A 387 8.65 28.36 58.71
N MET A 388 9.17 27.52 57.81
CA MET A 388 9.84 27.67 56.49
C MET A 388 9.32 26.60 55.47
N GLU A 389 9.77 26.40 54.21
CA GLU A 389 10.77 27.04 53.32
C GLU A 389 10.40 26.89 51.81
N GLY A 390 11.36 26.73 50.88
CA GLY A 390 11.17 26.49 49.43
C GLY A 390 12.02 25.30 48.88
N PRO A 391 12.40 25.22 47.58
CA PRO A 391 12.38 26.26 46.53
C PRO A 391 11.91 25.83 45.09
N TRP A 392 11.99 26.77 44.13
CA TRP A 392 11.78 26.67 42.64
C TRP A 392 10.30 26.54 42.17
N ALA A 393 9.64 27.46 41.44
CA ALA A 393 10.01 28.50 40.45
C ALA A 393 10.52 27.91 39.10
N SER A 394 10.10 28.31 37.88
CA SER A 394 9.06 29.23 37.36
C SER A 394 8.93 29.06 35.83
N CYS A 395 7.75 29.34 35.23
CA CYS A 395 7.53 29.98 33.91
C CYS A 395 6.07 29.76 33.45
N TRP A 396 5.15 30.72 33.57
CA TRP A 396 5.00 32.03 32.88
C TRP A 396 4.08 31.97 31.64
N THR A 397 3.18 32.95 31.62
CA THR A 397 1.99 33.09 30.75
C THR A 397 2.26 33.81 29.44
N ALA A 398 1.39 33.53 28.46
CA ALA A 398 0.77 34.44 27.49
C ALA A 398 1.62 35.47 26.73
N LEU A 399 1.41 35.49 25.40
CA LEU A 399 1.64 36.67 24.58
C LEU A 399 0.39 36.98 23.74
N SER A 400 0.11 38.27 23.67
CA SER A 400 -0.74 38.97 22.71
C SER A 400 -0.25 38.83 21.27
#